data_AF-A0A947JWE5-F1
#
_entry.id   AF-A0A947JWE5-F1
#
_cell.length_a   1.000
_cell.length_b   1.000
_cell.length_c   1.000
_cell.angle_alpha   90.00
_cell.angle_beta   90.00
_cell.angle_gamma   90.00
#
_symmetry.space_group_name_H-M   'P 1'
#
loop_
_entity.id
_entity.type
_entity.pdbx_description
1 polymer ?
#
loop_
_entity_poly.entity_id
_entity_poly.type
_entity_poly.pdbx_seq_one_letter_code
_entity_poly.pdbx_strand_id
1 'polypeptide(L)'
;MAARGPIGGIRDWMIHRLVANYWSLPLVAVLVAPLMAGLVLWADAEGAGRWLHEQGLALFVAADTAQDVAAAIVGVNAAFLTLYWSIVLIVLTLATGNLGVRLVDRWLDKGMVRLSMAGLTFCLVFSVIVFARIDAEAPIALVPHFALAAVLVLAAVNIAMLGVAIHDLGRTMFIDRSVAHIGREASSVAVPVIAAAPYAGEWAHAVRAPRDGYVQSIDLKKIAGELAGHPGAVRFCVAPGQHVLEGEALVRFERTPAGDEPVLSAAPISDFRSGIESTVFQVRLLVEVAARALSPGINDFYTAIACADQLAAAIAGHAETWVDDGMIAAYPPDPRLELPGQDFRGLFEAPLKAFRQSASDYPAVAIRMIDNYARLVALLGDRRCPTALLAFLRASAVNLHDHAAARTGFVGDRDDLAAALGRFPQPEDAP
;
A
#
# COMPACT_ATOMS: atom_id res chain seq x y z
N MET A 1 -11.80 4.17 0.80
CA MET A 1 -12.35 5.39 1.43
C MET A 1 -11.59 5.58 2.74
N ALA A 2 -10.45 6.29 2.67
CA ALA A 2 -9.62 6.62 3.82
C ALA A 2 -9.95 8.05 4.24
N ALA A 3 -10.71 8.21 5.33
CA ALA A 3 -10.82 9.47 6.04
C ALA A 3 -11.41 9.25 7.45
N ARG A 4 -10.63 9.58 8.49
CA ARG A 4 -10.96 10.52 9.59
C ARG A 4 -10.63 10.04 11.01
N GLY A 5 -9.59 10.65 11.58
CA GLY A 5 -9.50 11.02 12.99
C GLY A 5 -8.96 9.96 13.96
N PRO A 6 -8.41 10.39 15.11
CA PRO A 6 -8.06 9.46 16.19
C PRO A 6 -9.34 8.76 16.67
N ILE A 7 -9.27 7.43 16.73
CA ILE A 7 -10.40 6.54 17.05
C ILE A 7 -10.92 6.88 18.46
N GLY A 8 -12.12 7.45 18.54
CA GLY A 8 -12.68 8.07 19.75
C GLY A 8 -13.34 7.14 20.77
N GLY A 9 -13.02 5.83 20.78
CA GLY A 9 -13.53 4.90 21.79
C GLY A 9 -13.53 3.42 21.38
N ILE A 10 -13.78 2.52 22.35
CA ILE A 10 -13.77 1.05 22.17
C ILE A 10 -14.79 0.59 21.11
N ARG A 11 -15.95 1.26 21.03
CA ARG A 11 -16.99 0.94 20.03
C ARG A 11 -16.55 1.31 18.61
N ASP A 12 -15.96 2.49 18.42
CA ASP A 12 -15.45 2.91 17.12
C ASP A 12 -14.22 2.10 16.72
N TRP A 13 -13.39 1.68 17.69
CA TRP A 13 -12.32 0.74 17.47
C TRP A 13 -12.82 -0.65 17.05
N MET A 14 -13.88 -1.16 17.71
CA MET A 14 -14.53 -2.42 17.33
C MET A 14 -15.17 -2.33 15.96
N ILE A 15 -15.89 -1.24 15.64
CA ILE A 15 -16.51 -1.03 14.32
C ILE A 15 -15.42 -0.88 13.26
N HIS A 16 -14.36 -0.12 13.53
CA HIS A 16 -13.24 0.03 12.60
C HIS A 16 -12.54 -1.32 12.37
N ARG A 17 -12.36 -2.14 13.41
CA ARG A 17 -11.77 -3.47 13.28
C ARG A 17 -12.71 -4.47 12.61
N LEU A 18 -14.02 -4.35 12.82
CA LEU A 18 -15.05 -5.13 12.13
C LEU A 18 -15.26 -4.69 10.69
N VAL A 19 -14.98 -3.44 10.30
CA VAL A 19 -15.16 -2.93 8.93
C VAL A 19 -13.87 -3.04 8.10
N ALA A 20 -12.70 -2.92 8.75
CA ALA A 20 -11.39 -3.06 8.12
C ALA A 20 -10.89 -4.52 8.06
N ASN A 21 -11.56 -5.47 8.72
CA ASN A 21 -11.19 -6.87 8.61
C ASN A 21 -11.62 -7.44 7.25
N TYR A 22 -10.75 -8.22 6.61
CA TYR A 22 -11.01 -8.94 5.37
C TYR A 22 -12.31 -9.76 5.41
N TRP A 23 -12.60 -10.39 6.53
CA TRP A 23 -13.77 -11.28 6.73
C TRP A 23 -15.09 -10.56 7.01
N SER A 24 -15.05 -9.23 7.16
CA SER A 24 -16.20 -8.43 7.55
C SER A 24 -17.41 -8.58 6.63
N LEU A 25 -17.19 -8.32 5.34
CA LEU A 25 -18.24 -8.30 4.32
C LEU A 25 -18.81 -9.71 4.06
N PRO A 26 -17.98 -10.76 3.94
CA PRO A 26 -18.47 -12.14 3.88
C PRO A 26 -19.28 -12.55 5.11
N LEU A 27 -18.87 -12.16 6.32
CA LEU A 27 -19.63 -12.47 7.54
C LEU A 27 -21.00 -11.80 7.53
N VAL A 28 -21.08 -10.53 7.10
CA VAL A 28 -22.35 -9.83 6.91
C VAL A 28 -23.21 -10.54 5.86
N ALA A 29 -22.63 -10.98 4.74
CA ALA A 29 -23.34 -11.73 3.72
C ALA A 29 -23.98 -13.03 4.25
N VAL A 30 -23.26 -13.78 5.09
CA VAL A 30 -23.79 -15.00 5.74
C VAL A 30 -24.98 -14.70 6.65
N LEU A 31 -25.00 -13.55 7.33
CA LEU A 31 -26.10 -13.15 8.22
C LEU A 31 -27.29 -12.59 7.45
N VAL A 32 -27.05 -11.84 6.37
CA VAL A 32 -28.09 -11.20 5.56
C VAL A 32 -28.75 -12.18 4.59
N ALA A 33 -28.03 -13.19 4.09
CA ALA A 33 -28.58 -14.16 3.13
C ALA A 33 -29.81 -14.92 3.65
N PRO A 34 -29.85 -15.45 4.90
CA PRO A 34 -31.05 -16.07 5.45
C PRO A 34 -32.23 -15.12 5.61
N LEU A 35 -31.98 -13.87 6.00
CA LEU A 35 -33.03 -12.85 6.13
C LEU A 35 -33.65 -12.53 4.76
N MET A 36 -32.80 -12.36 3.75
CA MET A 36 -33.23 -12.12 2.37
C MET A 36 -33.95 -13.34 1.78
N ALA A 37 -33.44 -14.55 2.01
CA ALA A 37 -34.12 -15.77 1.59
C ALA A 37 -35.49 -15.91 2.27
N GLY A 38 -35.58 -15.65 3.56
CA GLY A 38 -36.83 -15.62 4.31
C GLY A 38 -37.82 -14.60 3.76
N LEU A 39 -37.37 -13.38 3.44
CA LEU A 39 -38.19 -12.34 2.83
C LEU A 39 -38.71 -12.73 1.44
N VAL A 40 -37.85 -13.29 0.60
CA VAL A 40 -38.21 -13.74 -0.75
C VAL A 40 -39.20 -14.90 -0.70
N LEU A 41 -38.98 -15.87 0.19
CA LEU A 41 -39.89 -17.00 0.41
C LEU A 41 -41.22 -16.56 1.02
N TRP A 42 -41.21 -15.56 1.92
CA TRP A 42 -42.43 -14.95 2.44
C TRP A 42 -43.23 -14.25 1.34
N ALA A 43 -42.56 -13.47 0.49
CA ALA A 43 -43.21 -12.83 -0.65
C ALA A 43 -43.80 -13.86 -1.64
N ASP A 44 -43.11 -14.97 -1.85
CA ASP A 44 -43.60 -16.10 -2.65
C ASP A 44 -44.89 -16.68 -2.06
N ALA A 45 -44.91 -16.94 -0.75
CA ALA A 45 -46.07 -17.44 -0.02
C ALA A 45 -47.28 -16.47 -0.04
N GLU A 46 -47.02 -15.16 -0.02
CA GLU A 46 -48.05 -14.12 -0.09
C GLU A 46 -48.62 -13.93 -1.52
N GLY A 47 -48.14 -14.71 -2.49
CA GLY A 47 -48.71 -14.79 -3.84
C GLY A 47 -47.83 -14.24 -4.94
N ALA A 48 -46.60 -13.79 -4.66
CA ALA A 48 -45.68 -13.33 -5.72
C ALA A 48 -45.35 -14.46 -6.73
N GLY A 49 -45.19 -15.70 -6.25
CA GLY A 49 -44.97 -16.86 -7.12
C GLY A 49 -46.20 -17.19 -7.98
N ARG A 50 -47.40 -17.10 -7.41
CA ARG A 50 -48.66 -17.30 -8.14
C ARG A 50 -48.85 -16.24 -9.22
N TRP A 51 -48.58 -14.98 -8.89
CA TRP A 51 -48.61 -13.89 -9.85
C TRP A 51 -47.65 -14.13 -11.01
N LEU A 52 -46.41 -14.57 -10.74
CA LEU A 52 -45.44 -14.93 -11.78
C LEU A 52 -45.96 -16.04 -12.69
N HIS A 53 -46.57 -17.06 -12.10
CA HIS A 53 -47.14 -18.20 -12.82
C HIS A 53 -48.32 -17.78 -13.71
N GLU A 54 -49.25 -16.98 -13.18
CA GLU A 54 -50.42 -16.47 -13.90
C GLU A 54 -50.05 -15.56 -15.08
N GLN A 55 -48.96 -14.80 -14.97
CA GLN A 55 -48.41 -14.00 -16.07
C GLN A 55 -47.67 -14.83 -17.14
N GLY A 56 -47.57 -16.15 -16.97
CA GLY A 56 -46.83 -17.03 -17.89
C GLY A 56 -45.31 -16.88 -17.80
N LEU A 57 -44.80 -16.28 -16.71
CA LEU A 57 -43.37 -16.07 -16.45
C LEU A 57 -42.76 -17.19 -15.59
N ALA A 58 -43.54 -18.24 -15.29
CA ALA A 58 -43.04 -19.44 -14.64
C ALA A 58 -41.99 -20.11 -15.55
N LEU A 59 -40.74 -20.10 -15.08
CA LEU A 59 -39.58 -20.64 -15.80
C LEU A 59 -39.57 -22.17 -15.88
N PHE A 60 -40.36 -22.85 -15.05
CA PHE A 60 -40.31 -24.29 -14.87
C PHE A 60 -41.69 -24.94 -15.03
N VAL A 61 -41.70 -26.08 -15.73
CA VAL A 61 -42.91 -26.84 -16.04
C VAL A 61 -43.18 -27.93 -15.00
N ALA A 62 -42.16 -28.41 -14.28
CA ALA A 62 -42.25 -29.47 -13.29
C ALA A 62 -41.38 -29.19 -12.04
N ALA A 63 -41.81 -29.70 -10.88
CA ALA A 63 -41.19 -29.43 -9.58
C ALA A 63 -39.83 -30.11 -9.40
N ASP A 64 -39.69 -31.32 -9.93
CA ASP A 64 -38.42 -32.05 -10.03
C ASP A 64 -37.36 -31.25 -10.80
N THR A 65 -37.75 -30.66 -11.93
CA THR A 65 -36.87 -29.85 -12.79
C THR A 65 -36.42 -28.58 -12.05
N ALA A 66 -37.33 -27.96 -11.29
CA ALA A 66 -37.01 -26.81 -10.45
C ALA A 66 -36.00 -27.17 -9.34
N GLN A 67 -36.19 -28.32 -8.70
CA GLN A 67 -35.28 -28.82 -7.67
C GLN A 67 -33.89 -29.13 -8.26
N ASP A 68 -33.84 -29.81 -9.41
CA ASP A 68 -32.59 -30.16 -10.10
C ASP A 68 -31.80 -28.92 -10.50
N VAL A 69 -32.47 -27.89 -11.03
CA VAL A 69 -31.82 -26.62 -11.39
C VAL A 69 -31.34 -25.88 -10.15
N ALA A 70 -32.12 -25.84 -9.06
CA ALA A 70 -31.67 -25.25 -7.80
C ALA A 70 -30.44 -25.98 -7.25
N ALA A 71 -30.43 -27.32 -7.26
CA ALA A 71 -29.29 -28.13 -6.83
C ALA A 71 -28.05 -27.86 -7.69
N ALA A 72 -28.21 -27.78 -9.02
CA ALA A 72 -27.14 -27.44 -9.94
C ALA A 72 -26.55 -26.05 -9.64
N ILE A 73 -27.39 -25.06 -9.36
CA ILE A 73 -26.94 -23.69 -9.01
C ILE A 73 -26.20 -23.68 -7.68
N VAL A 74 -26.66 -24.43 -6.66
CA VAL A 74 -25.92 -24.59 -5.40
C VAL A 74 -24.53 -25.17 -5.66
N GLY A 75 -24.43 -26.22 -6.48
CA GLY A 75 -23.15 -26.83 -6.88
C GLY A 75 -22.23 -25.85 -7.60
N VAL A 76 -22.75 -25.09 -8.58
CA VAL A 76 -21.99 -24.06 -9.31
C VAL A 76 -21.51 -22.95 -8.38
N ASN A 77 -22.37 -22.46 -7.47
CA ASN A 77 -21.99 -21.43 -6.49
C ASN A 77 -20.89 -21.92 -5.54
N ALA A 78 -20.97 -23.18 -5.07
CA ALA A 78 -19.93 -23.77 -4.24
C ALA A 78 -18.60 -23.91 -4.99
N ALA A 79 -18.65 -24.33 -6.26
CA ALA A 79 -17.47 -24.42 -7.12
C ALA A 79 -16.83 -23.04 -7.37
N PHE A 80 -17.63 -22.01 -7.67
CA PHE A 80 -17.12 -20.65 -7.88
C PHE A 80 -16.52 -20.05 -6.62
N LEU A 81 -17.14 -20.24 -5.45
CA LEU A 81 -16.56 -19.78 -4.18
C LEU A 81 -15.19 -20.43 -3.94
N THR A 82 -15.08 -21.74 -4.16
CA THR A 82 -13.83 -22.51 -3.98
C THR A 82 -12.76 -22.10 -5.00
N LEU A 83 -13.15 -21.89 -6.26
CA LEU A 83 -12.27 -21.43 -7.33
C LEU A 83 -11.74 -20.03 -7.01
N TYR A 84 -12.62 -19.11 -6.63
CA TYR A 84 -12.24 -17.74 -6.30
C TYR A 84 -11.30 -17.69 -5.10
N TRP A 85 -11.59 -18.47 -4.06
CA TRP A 85 -10.72 -18.59 -2.89
C TRP A 85 -9.32 -19.10 -3.26
N SER A 86 -9.25 -20.14 -4.10
CA SER A 86 -7.98 -20.68 -4.61
C SER A 86 -7.19 -19.63 -5.39
N ILE A 87 -7.85 -18.87 -6.27
CA ILE A 87 -7.19 -17.81 -7.05
C ILE A 87 -6.67 -16.71 -6.10
N VAL A 88 -7.45 -16.29 -5.11
CA VAL A 88 -7.01 -15.28 -4.12
C VAL A 88 -5.78 -15.75 -3.35
N LEU A 89 -5.74 -17.02 -2.91
CA LEU A 89 -4.58 -17.60 -2.23
C LEU A 89 -3.34 -17.67 -3.14
N ILE A 90 -3.52 -18.05 -4.41
CA ILE A 90 -2.43 -18.05 -5.40
C ILE A 90 -1.89 -16.63 -5.57
N VAL A 91 -2.76 -15.65 -5.79
CA VAL A 91 -2.39 -14.23 -5.93
C VAL A 91 -1.64 -13.74 -4.69
N LEU A 92 -2.13 -14.09 -3.50
CA LEU A 92 -1.48 -13.72 -2.25
C LEU A 92 -0.06 -14.33 -2.14
N THR A 93 0.08 -15.58 -2.57
CA THR A 93 1.36 -16.28 -2.59
C THR A 93 2.33 -15.63 -3.57
N LEU A 94 1.88 -15.30 -4.79
CA LEU A 94 2.68 -14.59 -5.80
C LEU A 94 3.08 -13.18 -5.35
N ALA A 95 2.15 -12.42 -4.77
CA ALA A 95 2.43 -11.08 -4.25
C ALA A 95 3.45 -11.13 -3.12
N THR A 96 3.30 -12.07 -2.19
CA THR A 96 4.27 -12.32 -1.12
C THR A 96 5.63 -12.74 -1.67
N GLY A 97 5.64 -13.53 -2.75
CA GLY A 97 6.82 -14.02 -3.46
C GLY A 97 7.61 -12.95 -4.22
N ASN A 98 6.92 -11.98 -4.83
CA ASN A 98 7.54 -11.00 -5.72
C ASN A 98 7.70 -9.60 -5.09
N LEU A 99 6.71 -9.15 -4.31
CA LEU A 99 6.63 -7.76 -3.82
C LEU A 99 6.95 -7.60 -2.33
N GLY A 100 7.08 -8.70 -1.58
CA GLY A 100 7.26 -8.65 -0.12
C GLY A 100 5.98 -8.98 0.65
N VAL A 101 6.16 -9.59 1.83
CA VAL A 101 5.05 -9.90 2.77
C VAL A 101 4.28 -8.64 3.18
N ARG A 102 4.95 -7.49 3.12
CA ARG A 102 4.41 -6.19 3.58
C ARG A 102 3.30 -5.63 2.67
N LEU A 103 3.12 -6.15 1.46
CA LEU A 103 1.99 -5.77 0.61
C LEU A 103 0.73 -6.59 0.88
N VAL A 104 0.81 -7.71 1.61
CA VAL A 104 -0.32 -8.61 1.86
C VAL A 104 -1.53 -7.85 2.40
N ASP A 105 -1.32 -6.99 3.40
CA ASP A 105 -2.41 -6.24 4.02
C ASP A 105 -3.09 -5.28 3.03
N ARG A 106 -2.32 -4.66 2.12
CA ARG A 106 -2.85 -3.81 1.05
C ARG A 106 -3.71 -4.58 0.06
N TRP A 107 -3.38 -5.84 -0.21
CA TRP A 107 -4.16 -6.70 -1.10
C TRP A 107 -5.44 -7.18 -0.45
N LEU A 108 -5.39 -7.53 0.83
CA LEU A 108 -6.56 -7.94 1.60
C LEU A 108 -7.54 -6.78 1.84
N ASP A 109 -7.06 -5.53 1.90
CA ASP A 109 -7.92 -4.36 2.11
C ASP A 109 -8.69 -3.91 0.84
N LYS A 110 -8.49 -4.58 -0.30
CA LYS A 110 -9.22 -4.25 -1.53
C LYS A 110 -10.71 -4.55 -1.41
N GLY A 111 -11.51 -3.50 -1.60
CA GLY A 111 -12.98 -3.60 -1.60
C GLY A 111 -13.54 -4.60 -2.60
N MET A 112 -12.92 -4.76 -3.78
CA MET A 112 -13.39 -5.72 -4.79
C MET A 112 -13.24 -7.17 -4.33
N VAL A 113 -12.12 -7.54 -3.70
CA VAL A 113 -11.91 -8.91 -3.19
C VAL A 113 -12.95 -9.25 -2.11
N ARG A 114 -13.17 -8.31 -1.20
CA ARG A 114 -14.18 -8.44 -0.13
C ARG A 114 -15.60 -8.52 -0.69
N LEU A 115 -15.93 -7.69 -1.69
CA LEU A 115 -17.24 -7.68 -2.35
C LEU A 115 -17.50 -8.99 -3.09
N SER A 116 -16.51 -9.49 -3.85
CA SER A 116 -16.64 -10.73 -4.60
C SER A 116 -16.80 -11.94 -3.68
N MET A 117 -16.01 -12.04 -2.62
CA MET A 117 -16.22 -13.08 -1.61
C MET A 117 -17.61 -12.98 -0.96
N ALA A 118 -18.02 -11.78 -0.55
CA ALA A 118 -19.33 -11.58 0.07
C ALA A 118 -20.47 -11.98 -0.86
N GLY A 119 -20.41 -11.57 -2.14
CA GLY A 119 -21.42 -11.93 -3.14
C GLY A 119 -21.48 -13.44 -3.41
N LEU A 120 -20.32 -14.09 -3.54
CA LEU A 120 -20.24 -15.55 -3.76
C LEU A 120 -20.81 -16.32 -2.56
N THR A 121 -20.42 -15.94 -1.34
CA THR A 121 -20.92 -16.54 -0.11
C THR A 121 -22.42 -16.27 0.09
N PHE A 122 -22.88 -15.05 -0.20
CA PHE A 122 -24.30 -14.68 -0.16
C PHE A 122 -25.12 -15.59 -1.09
N CYS A 123 -24.71 -15.68 -2.36
CA CYS A 123 -25.42 -16.48 -3.38
C CYS A 123 -25.47 -17.96 -2.97
N LEU A 124 -24.38 -18.51 -2.44
CA LEU A 124 -24.33 -19.88 -1.96
C LEU A 124 -25.34 -20.10 -0.82
N VAL A 125 -25.27 -19.32 0.25
CA VAL A 125 -26.19 -19.46 1.41
C VAL A 125 -27.64 -19.25 0.99
N PHE A 126 -27.93 -18.22 0.20
CA PHE A 126 -29.27 -17.96 -0.33
C PHE A 126 -29.79 -19.14 -1.15
N SER A 127 -28.99 -19.66 -2.09
CA SER A 127 -29.38 -20.79 -2.94
C SER A 127 -29.61 -22.09 -2.15
N VAL A 128 -28.82 -22.36 -1.10
CA VAL A 128 -29.01 -23.51 -0.22
C VAL A 128 -30.34 -23.42 0.54
N ILE A 129 -30.70 -22.23 1.05
CA ILE A 129 -31.95 -22.03 1.78
C ILE A 129 -33.15 -22.18 0.85
N VAL A 130 -33.11 -21.61 -0.35
CA VAL A 130 -34.18 -21.78 -1.34
C VAL A 130 -34.29 -23.24 -1.76
N PHE A 131 -33.16 -23.90 -2.07
CA PHE A 131 -33.12 -25.33 -2.41
C PHE A 131 -33.75 -26.21 -1.32
N ALA A 132 -33.43 -25.96 -0.04
CA ALA A 132 -33.99 -26.71 1.09
C ALA A 132 -35.52 -26.55 1.27
N ARG A 133 -36.17 -25.67 0.50
CA ARG A 133 -37.62 -25.42 0.56
C ARG A 133 -38.37 -25.93 -0.66
N ILE A 134 -37.67 -26.55 -1.63
CA ILE A 134 -38.27 -27.16 -2.82
C ILE A 134 -38.48 -28.65 -2.53
N ASP A 135 -39.69 -29.13 -2.83
CA ASP A 135 -40.07 -30.54 -2.75
C ASP A 135 -40.40 -31.03 -4.18
N ALA A 136 -39.63 -31.99 -4.69
CA ALA A 136 -39.79 -32.54 -6.04
C ALA A 136 -41.13 -33.25 -6.28
N GLU A 137 -41.77 -33.76 -5.21
CA GLU A 137 -43.06 -34.46 -5.32
C GLU A 137 -44.26 -33.50 -5.17
N ALA A 138 -44.02 -32.24 -4.83
CA ALA A 138 -45.07 -31.26 -4.64
C ALA A 138 -45.72 -30.81 -5.97
N PRO A 139 -47.03 -30.47 -5.96
CA PRO A 139 -47.67 -29.80 -7.08
C PRO A 139 -46.93 -28.54 -7.52
N ILE A 140 -46.81 -28.31 -8.83
CA ILE A 140 -46.08 -27.17 -9.42
C ILE A 140 -46.55 -25.80 -8.89
N ALA A 141 -47.81 -25.69 -8.46
CA ALA A 141 -48.39 -24.47 -7.88
C ALA A 141 -47.86 -24.14 -6.47
N LEU A 142 -47.22 -25.09 -5.78
CA LEU A 142 -46.61 -24.92 -4.46
C LEU A 142 -45.10 -24.67 -4.53
N VAL A 143 -44.51 -24.76 -5.73
CA VAL A 143 -43.08 -24.46 -5.94
C VAL A 143 -42.86 -22.96 -5.83
N PRO A 144 -41.82 -22.50 -5.10
CA PRO A 144 -41.55 -21.07 -4.92
C PRO A 144 -40.90 -20.47 -6.17
N HIS A 145 -41.71 -20.16 -7.18
CA HIS A 145 -41.28 -19.65 -8.49
C HIS A 145 -40.54 -18.32 -8.40
N PHE A 146 -40.95 -17.44 -7.48
CA PHE A 146 -40.32 -16.14 -7.30
C PHE A 146 -38.93 -16.29 -6.65
N ALA A 147 -38.81 -17.17 -5.66
CA ALA A 147 -37.52 -17.50 -5.07
C ALA A 147 -36.56 -18.13 -6.08
N LEU A 148 -37.06 -19.01 -6.94
CA LEU A 148 -36.26 -19.67 -7.96
C LEU A 148 -35.80 -18.71 -9.06
N ALA A 149 -36.67 -17.78 -9.48
CA ALA A 149 -36.28 -16.68 -10.37
C ALA A 149 -35.19 -15.81 -9.72
N ALA A 150 -35.31 -15.50 -8.42
CA ALA A 150 -34.28 -14.76 -7.69
C ALA A 150 -32.95 -15.52 -7.66
N VAL A 151 -32.96 -16.85 -7.42
CA VAL A 151 -31.75 -17.69 -7.48
C VAL A 151 -31.08 -17.62 -8.86
N LEU A 152 -31.85 -17.69 -9.95
CA LEU A 152 -31.32 -17.59 -11.32
C LEU A 152 -30.72 -16.21 -11.62
N VAL A 153 -31.42 -15.13 -11.24
CA VAL A 153 -30.92 -13.76 -11.40
C VAL A 153 -29.62 -13.57 -10.61
N LEU A 154 -29.59 -14.04 -9.37
CA LEU A 154 -28.39 -13.98 -8.55
C LEU A 154 -27.25 -14.81 -9.14
N ALA A 155 -27.53 -16.00 -9.70
CA ALA A 155 -26.53 -16.81 -10.36
C ALA A 155 -25.91 -16.09 -11.56
N ALA A 156 -26.72 -15.41 -12.39
CA ALA A 156 -26.22 -14.61 -13.51
C ALA A 156 -25.36 -13.42 -13.04
N VAL A 157 -25.80 -12.70 -12.00
CA VAL A 157 -25.01 -11.63 -11.38
C VAL A 157 -23.69 -12.17 -10.81
N ASN A 158 -23.73 -13.35 -10.18
CA ASN A 158 -22.56 -13.99 -9.60
C ASN A 158 -21.53 -14.40 -10.66
N ILE A 159 -21.98 -14.93 -11.81
CA ILE A 159 -21.11 -15.21 -12.97
C ILE A 159 -20.43 -13.93 -13.47
N ALA A 160 -21.20 -12.86 -13.67
CA ALA A 160 -20.65 -11.58 -14.13
C ALA A 160 -19.66 -10.99 -13.11
N MET A 161 -20.00 -11.06 -11.81
CA MET A 161 -19.15 -10.60 -10.72
C MET A 161 -17.84 -11.40 -10.67
N LEU A 162 -17.88 -12.73 -10.84
CA LEU A 162 -16.68 -13.56 -10.89
C LEU A 162 -15.78 -13.15 -12.06
N GLY A 163 -16.34 -12.89 -13.24
CA GLY A 163 -15.60 -12.38 -14.39
C GLY A 163 -14.90 -11.05 -14.11
N VAL A 164 -15.61 -10.10 -13.50
CA VAL A 164 -15.03 -8.81 -13.06
C VAL A 164 -13.93 -9.01 -12.03
N ALA A 165 -14.15 -9.88 -11.05
CA ALA A 165 -13.19 -10.15 -9.98
C ALA A 165 -11.89 -10.76 -10.51
N ILE A 166 -11.99 -11.73 -11.43
CA ILE A 166 -10.83 -12.35 -12.09
C ILE A 166 -10.10 -11.32 -12.96
N HIS A 167 -10.84 -10.48 -13.68
CA HIS A 167 -10.25 -9.41 -14.49
C HIS A 167 -9.46 -8.40 -13.64
N ASP A 168 -10.02 -7.98 -12.50
CA ASP A 168 -9.35 -7.06 -11.56
C ASP A 168 -8.10 -7.71 -10.91
N LEU A 169 -8.22 -8.97 -10.49
CA LEU A 169 -7.10 -9.74 -9.95
C LEU A 169 -5.97 -9.86 -10.98
N GLY A 170 -6.29 -10.26 -12.22
CA GLY A 170 -5.34 -10.36 -13.32
C GLY A 170 -4.64 -9.03 -13.63
N ARG A 171 -5.40 -7.93 -13.64
CA ARG A 171 -4.84 -6.59 -13.92
C ARG A 171 -4.04 -6.01 -12.77
N THR A 172 -4.24 -6.47 -11.55
CA THR A 172 -3.40 -5.98 -10.45
C THR A 172 -2.15 -6.81 -10.24
N MET A 173 -2.08 -8.05 -10.73
CA MET A 173 -0.87 -8.89 -10.66
C MET A 173 0.32 -8.30 -11.43
N PHE A 174 0.11 -7.33 -12.31
CA PHE A 174 1.22 -6.65 -13.00
C PHE A 174 2.07 -5.87 -11.99
N ILE A 175 3.25 -6.43 -11.69
CA ILE A 175 4.29 -5.84 -10.85
C ILE A 175 4.53 -4.38 -11.25
N ASP A 176 4.58 -4.08 -12.55
CA ASP A 176 4.76 -2.73 -13.08
C ASP A 176 3.72 -1.72 -12.58
N ARG A 177 2.46 -2.11 -12.48
CA ARG A 177 1.40 -1.21 -11.97
C ARG A 177 1.60 -0.94 -10.48
N SER A 178 1.97 -1.98 -9.73
CA SER A 178 2.24 -1.87 -8.30
C SER A 178 3.46 -0.99 -8.04
N VAL A 179 4.56 -1.22 -8.76
CA VAL A 179 5.78 -0.41 -8.74
C VAL A 179 5.49 1.03 -9.12
N ALA A 180 4.73 1.27 -10.20
CA ALA A 180 4.33 2.62 -10.60
C ALA A 180 3.45 3.33 -9.55
N HIS A 181 2.59 2.60 -8.84
CA HIS A 181 1.78 3.18 -7.78
C HIS A 181 2.61 3.53 -6.54
N ILE A 182 3.49 2.62 -6.10
CA ILE A 182 4.45 2.87 -5.01
C ILE A 182 5.33 4.07 -5.37
N GLY A 183 5.80 4.15 -6.62
CA GLY A 183 6.59 5.28 -7.13
C GLY A 183 5.89 6.61 -7.06
N ARG A 184 4.61 6.68 -7.42
CA ARG A 184 3.80 7.90 -7.27
C ARG A 184 3.66 8.33 -5.82
N GLU A 185 3.43 7.39 -4.91
CA GLU A 185 3.34 7.69 -3.47
C GLU A 185 4.70 8.12 -2.89
N ALA A 186 5.79 7.46 -3.30
CA ALA A 186 7.16 7.82 -2.93
C ALA A 186 7.57 9.21 -3.45
N SER A 187 7.00 9.66 -4.57
CA SER A 187 7.26 10.99 -5.12
C SER A 187 6.51 12.11 -4.40
N SER A 188 5.54 11.77 -3.53
CA SER A 188 4.78 12.77 -2.79
C SER A 188 5.56 13.25 -1.56
N VAL A 189 5.61 14.58 -1.39
CA VAL A 189 6.20 15.24 -0.23
C VAL A 189 5.13 15.44 0.83
N ALA A 190 5.04 14.51 1.78
CA ALA A 190 4.03 14.56 2.85
C ALA A 190 4.32 15.68 3.88
N VAL A 191 5.61 15.92 4.16
CA VAL A 191 6.07 16.97 5.08
C VAL A 191 7.06 17.85 4.32
N PRO A 192 6.71 19.10 4.00
CA PRO A 192 7.69 20.03 3.44
C PRO A 192 8.71 20.38 4.52
N VAL A 193 9.97 20.53 4.12
CA VAL A 193 11.07 20.95 5.00
C VAL A 193 11.82 22.11 4.37
N ILE A 194 12.42 22.94 5.23
CA ILE A 194 13.35 24.00 4.82
C ILE A 194 14.71 23.81 5.50
N ALA A 195 15.77 24.33 4.91
CA ALA A 195 17.07 24.39 5.57
C ALA A 195 17.09 25.52 6.62
N ALA A 196 17.45 25.19 7.85
CA ALA A 196 17.62 26.13 8.96
C ALA A 196 18.98 25.92 9.63
N ALA A 197 19.48 26.96 10.32
CA ALA A 197 20.66 26.82 11.15
C ALA A 197 20.32 25.98 12.39
N PRO A 198 21.14 24.97 12.74
CA PRO A 198 20.87 24.16 13.92
C PRO A 198 21.04 25.00 15.19
N TYR A 199 20.15 24.78 16.15
CA TYR A 199 20.26 25.26 17.51
C TYR A 199 21.55 24.74 18.13
N ALA A 200 22.36 25.69 18.58
CA ALA A 200 23.72 25.46 19.09
C ALA A 200 23.81 25.55 20.63
N GLY A 201 22.71 25.87 21.32
CA GLY A 201 22.69 25.94 22.78
C GLY A 201 22.48 24.58 23.44
N GLU A 202 22.35 24.59 24.77
CA GLU A 202 22.10 23.37 25.55
C GLU A 202 20.62 22.98 25.52
N TRP A 203 20.36 21.67 25.56
CA TRP A 203 19.02 21.09 25.64
C TRP A 203 18.65 20.89 27.11
N ALA A 204 17.65 21.61 27.62
CA ALA A 204 17.25 21.53 29.03
C ALA A 204 16.41 20.29 29.34
N HIS A 205 15.66 19.76 28.37
CA HIS A 205 14.75 18.63 28.58
C HIS A 205 14.74 17.67 27.40
N ALA A 206 14.48 16.38 27.68
CA ALA A 206 14.32 15.35 26.67
C ALA A 206 13.12 14.47 27.00
N VAL A 207 12.14 14.43 26.10
CA VAL A 207 11.05 13.46 26.16
C VAL A 207 11.58 12.12 25.66
N ARG A 208 11.47 11.08 26.49
CA ARG A 208 12.04 9.76 26.23
C ARG A 208 10.99 8.76 25.80
N ALA A 209 11.41 7.75 25.04
CA ALA A 209 10.55 6.66 24.62
C ALA A 209 10.09 5.86 25.85
N PRO A 210 8.78 5.70 26.08
CA PRO A 210 8.26 4.96 27.23
C PRO A 210 8.38 3.43 27.06
N ARG A 211 8.76 2.96 25.88
CA ARG A 211 8.86 1.54 25.53
C ARG A 211 9.66 1.35 24.23
N ASP A 212 10.11 0.13 24.00
CA ASP A 212 10.66 -0.30 22.72
C ASP A 212 9.60 -0.30 21.61
N GLY A 213 10.02 0.02 20.39
CA GLY A 213 9.21 -0.16 19.19
C GLY A 213 9.56 0.79 18.06
N TYR A 214 8.63 0.96 17.12
CA TYR A 214 8.76 1.83 15.96
C TYR A 214 7.88 3.07 16.11
N VAL A 215 8.46 4.25 15.84
CA VAL A 215 7.71 5.50 15.73
C VAL A 215 6.86 5.44 14.47
N GLN A 216 5.53 5.41 14.58
CA GLN A 216 4.66 5.23 13.41
C GLN A 216 4.58 6.50 12.55
N SER A 217 4.35 7.64 13.19
CA SER A 217 4.20 8.94 12.56
C SER A 217 4.57 10.04 13.54
N ILE A 218 4.75 11.25 13.03
CA ILE A 218 4.94 12.45 13.85
C ILE A 218 3.91 13.47 13.35
N ASP A 219 2.90 13.77 14.18
CA ASP A 219 1.90 14.81 13.86
C ASP A 219 2.47 16.20 14.15
N LEU A 220 3.22 16.73 13.18
CA LEU A 220 3.85 18.04 13.27
C LEU A 220 2.85 19.18 13.45
N LYS A 221 1.63 19.04 12.92
CA LYS A 221 0.58 20.08 13.08
C LYS A 221 0.07 20.11 14.51
N LYS A 222 -0.19 18.93 15.09
CA LYS A 222 -0.58 18.81 16.48
C LYS A 222 0.50 19.36 17.41
N ILE A 223 1.75 18.97 17.20
CA ILE A 223 2.88 19.44 18.00
C ILE A 223 3.07 20.95 17.86
N ALA A 224 3.04 21.49 16.65
CA ALA A 224 3.14 22.94 16.45
C ALA A 224 1.99 23.71 17.14
N GLY A 225 0.77 23.15 17.16
CA GLY A 225 -0.36 23.73 17.88
C GLY A 225 -0.19 23.69 19.40
N GLU A 226 0.24 22.56 19.94
CA GLU A 226 0.49 22.37 21.39
C GLU A 226 1.69 23.20 21.88
N LEU A 227 2.66 23.48 21.01
CA LEU A 227 3.87 24.26 21.30
C LEU A 227 3.78 25.73 20.85
N ALA A 228 2.62 26.20 20.40
CA ALA A 228 2.46 27.58 19.90
C ALA A 228 2.91 28.64 20.93
N GLY A 229 2.69 28.38 22.23
CA GLY A 229 3.12 29.25 23.33
C GLY A 229 4.49 28.93 23.93
N HIS A 230 5.18 27.88 23.47
CA HIS A 230 6.46 27.45 24.03
C HIS A 230 7.61 28.30 23.46
N PRO A 231 8.39 29.03 24.27
CA PRO A 231 9.55 29.77 23.78
C PRO A 231 10.79 28.86 23.76
N GLY A 232 11.21 28.41 22.58
CA GLY A 232 12.50 27.73 22.43
C GLY A 232 12.59 26.81 21.22
N ALA A 233 13.80 26.35 20.91
CA ALA A 233 14.06 25.33 19.90
C ALA A 233 13.59 23.94 20.35
N VAL A 234 13.19 23.11 19.39
CA VAL A 234 12.73 21.73 19.62
C VAL A 234 13.32 20.83 18.56
N ARG A 235 14.03 19.78 18.96
CA ARG A 235 14.66 18.82 18.04
C ARG A 235 14.04 17.44 18.14
N PHE A 236 13.41 16.99 17.07
CA PHE A 236 13.03 15.59 16.93
C PHE A 236 14.29 14.75 16.75
N CYS A 237 14.49 13.74 17.57
CA CYS A 237 15.69 12.90 17.54
C CYS A 237 15.48 11.62 16.71
N VAL A 238 14.26 11.41 16.24
CA VAL A 238 13.81 10.18 15.58
C VAL A 238 12.94 10.54 14.38
N ALA A 239 13.09 9.79 13.28
CA ALA A 239 12.26 9.94 12.09
C ALA A 239 11.11 8.91 12.08
N PRO A 240 9.99 9.18 11.38
CA PRO A 240 8.94 8.19 11.18
C PRO A 240 9.47 6.86 10.61
N GLY A 241 9.06 5.74 11.20
CA GLY A 241 9.50 4.38 10.85
C GLY A 241 10.82 3.94 11.49
N GLN A 242 11.49 4.80 12.27
CA GLN A 242 12.68 4.44 13.03
C GLN A 242 12.31 3.60 14.27
N HIS A 243 13.18 2.64 14.61
CA HIS A 243 13.07 1.88 15.85
C HIS A 243 13.71 2.67 16.98
N VAL A 244 13.09 2.66 18.15
CA VAL A 244 13.56 3.32 19.37
C VAL A 244 13.60 2.31 20.51
N LEU A 245 14.57 2.48 21.40
CA LEU A 245 14.65 1.73 22.65
C LEU A 245 14.01 2.52 23.79
N GLU A 246 13.49 1.83 24.79
CA GLU A 246 12.99 2.43 26.02
C GLU A 246 14.07 3.34 26.63
N GLY A 247 13.69 4.57 26.97
CA GLY A 247 14.59 5.60 27.48
C GLY A 247 15.37 6.38 26.42
N GLU A 248 15.33 6.00 25.14
CA GLU A 248 15.93 6.79 24.05
C GLU A 248 15.20 8.13 23.89
N ALA A 249 15.92 9.21 23.55
CA ALA A 249 15.31 10.52 23.38
C ALA A 249 14.47 10.56 22.08
N LEU A 250 13.18 10.90 22.19
CA LEU A 250 12.30 11.14 21.05
C LEU A 250 12.40 12.59 20.59
N VAL A 251 12.33 13.53 21.55
CA VAL A 251 12.36 14.97 21.30
C VAL A 251 13.17 15.66 22.38
N ARG A 252 14.01 16.63 21.99
CA ARG A 252 14.74 17.51 22.90
C ARG A 252 14.17 18.92 22.83
N PHE A 253 14.12 19.59 23.97
CA PHE A 253 13.61 20.95 24.11
C PHE A 253 14.69 21.86 24.70
N GLU A 254 14.83 23.05 24.13
CA GLU A 254 15.65 24.12 24.70
C GLU A 254 15.17 24.44 26.13
N ARG A 255 13.84 24.51 26.33
CA ARG A 255 13.23 24.80 27.63
C ARG A 255 12.28 23.69 28.02
N THR A 256 12.12 23.43 29.30
CA THR A 256 11.20 22.39 29.77
C THR A 256 9.76 22.69 29.31
N PRO A 257 9.10 21.77 28.58
CA PRO A 257 7.70 21.93 28.20
C PRO A 257 6.78 21.77 29.43
N ALA A 258 5.49 22.09 29.26
CA ALA A 258 4.51 21.93 30.34
C ALA A 258 4.23 20.47 30.73
N GLY A 259 4.53 19.52 29.83
CA GLY A 259 4.38 18.09 30.03
C GLY A 259 4.89 17.30 28.81
N ASP A 260 5.06 15.99 28.98
CA ASP A 260 5.61 15.09 27.96
C ASP A 260 4.49 14.42 27.13
N GLU A 261 3.28 14.35 27.67
CA GLU A 261 2.09 13.73 27.07
C GLU A 261 1.74 14.27 25.68
N PRO A 262 1.81 15.59 25.40
CA PRO A 262 1.60 16.14 24.06
C PRO A 262 2.47 15.46 23.01
N VAL A 263 3.77 15.34 23.30
CA VAL A 263 4.76 14.72 22.40
C VAL A 263 4.51 13.23 22.25
N LEU A 264 4.30 12.51 23.36
CA LEU A 264 4.05 11.06 23.34
C LEU A 264 2.78 10.71 22.56
N SER A 265 1.76 11.57 22.63
CA SER A 265 0.52 11.39 21.88
C SER A 265 0.62 11.72 20.39
N ALA A 266 1.61 12.54 20.00
CA ALA A 266 1.84 12.95 18.62
C ALA A 266 2.90 12.10 17.89
N ALA A 267 3.71 11.35 18.65
CA ALA A 267 4.69 10.39 18.15
C ALA A 267 4.41 8.96 18.68
N PRO A 268 3.31 8.31 18.25
CA PRO A 268 2.94 6.99 18.76
C PRO A 268 3.98 5.92 18.41
N ILE A 269 4.33 5.10 19.40
CA ILE A 269 5.21 3.93 19.26
C ILE A 269 4.36 2.67 19.08
N SER A 270 4.81 1.75 18.23
CA SER A 270 4.15 0.47 17.94
C SER A 270 5.15 -0.68 17.82
N ASP A 271 4.69 -1.92 18.04
CA ASP A 271 5.55 -3.11 18.04
C ASP A 271 6.06 -3.47 16.63
N PHE A 272 5.39 -2.95 15.60
CA PHE A 272 5.74 -3.15 14.21
C PHE A 272 5.73 -1.81 13.47
N ARG A 273 6.51 -1.72 12.39
CA ARG A 273 6.42 -0.61 11.44
C ARG A 273 5.05 -0.63 10.79
N SER A 274 4.15 0.28 11.18
CA SER A 274 2.89 0.43 10.46
C SER A 274 3.16 1.14 9.13
N GLY A 275 2.64 0.58 8.03
CA GLY A 275 2.79 1.12 6.68
C GLY A 275 1.83 2.27 6.38
N ILE A 276 1.52 3.13 7.36
CA ILE A 276 0.67 4.30 7.14
C ILE A 276 1.42 5.25 6.21
N GLU A 277 1.23 5.07 4.90
CA GLU A 277 1.43 5.99 3.77
C GLU A 277 2.63 6.96 3.83
N SER A 278 3.69 6.58 4.53
CA SER A 278 4.89 7.40 4.66
C SER A 278 5.76 7.24 3.43
N THR A 279 6.20 8.36 2.87
CA THR A 279 7.18 8.41 1.78
C THR A 279 8.42 7.55 2.08
N VAL A 280 8.88 7.52 3.34
CA VAL A 280 10.01 6.69 3.81
C VAL A 280 9.74 5.20 3.58
N PHE A 281 8.51 4.75 3.86
CA PHE A 281 8.12 3.36 3.64
C PHE A 281 8.11 3.03 2.15
N GLN A 282 7.55 3.90 1.31
CA GLN A 282 7.42 3.64 -0.13
C GLN A 282 8.78 3.62 -0.84
N VAL A 283 9.71 4.52 -0.49
CA VAL A 283 11.08 4.51 -1.02
C VAL A 283 11.81 3.22 -0.63
N ARG A 284 11.73 2.82 0.64
CA ARG A 284 12.33 1.56 1.11
C ARG A 284 11.70 0.34 0.45
N LEU A 285 10.39 0.37 0.22
CA LEU A 285 9.66 -0.69 -0.45
C LEU A 285 10.07 -0.84 -1.91
N LEU A 286 10.29 0.25 -2.66
CA LEU A 286 10.86 0.17 -4.01
C LEU A 286 12.22 -0.53 -4.02
N VAL A 287 13.10 -0.17 -3.08
CA VAL A 287 14.42 -0.79 -2.96
C VAL A 287 14.33 -2.25 -2.53
N GLU A 288 13.40 -2.60 -1.62
CA GLU A 288 13.15 -3.98 -1.20
C GLU A 288 12.66 -4.84 -2.37
N VAL A 289 11.71 -4.33 -3.17
CA VAL A 289 11.20 -4.99 -4.39
C VAL A 289 12.33 -5.17 -5.40
N ALA A 290 13.14 -4.15 -5.63
CA ALA A 290 14.25 -4.22 -6.58
C ALA A 290 15.34 -5.21 -6.12
N ALA A 291 15.76 -5.16 -4.86
CA ALA A 291 16.74 -6.08 -4.30
C ALA A 291 16.25 -7.54 -4.35
N ARG A 292 14.95 -7.75 -4.12
CA ARG A 292 14.33 -9.06 -4.24
C ARG A 292 14.28 -9.55 -5.68
N ALA A 293 13.91 -8.70 -6.62
CA ALA A 293 13.91 -9.01 -8.04
C ALA A 293 15.32 -9.41 -8.53
N LEU A 294 16.36 -8.77 -8.00
CA LEU A 294 17.78 -9.08 -8.28
C LEU A 294 18.36 -10.23 -7.46
N SER A 295 17.55 -10.90 -6.62
CA SER A 295 18.05 -12.05 -5.87
C SER A 295 18.33 -13.23 -6.81
N PRO A 296 19.32 -14.10 -6.50
CA PRO A 296 19.68 -15.24 -7.36
C PRO A 296 18.53 -16.21 -7.67
N GLY A 297 17.51 -16.25 -6.79
CA GLY A 297 16.34 -17.12 -6.96
C GLY A 297 15.25 -16.57 -7.88
N ILE A 298 15.25 -15.27 -8.19
CA ILE A 298 14.24 -14.61 -9.03
C ILE A 298 14.87 -14.09 -10.32
N ASN A 299 15.91 -13.26 -10.22
CA ASN A 299 16.67 -12.73 -11.35
C ASN A 299 15.82 -11.96 -12.39
N ASP A 300 14.89 -11.12 -11.93
CA ASP A 300 14.01 -10.29 -12.76
C ASP A 300 14.57 -8.86 -12.91
N PHE A 301 15.32 -8.64 -13.99
CA PHE A 301 15.94 -7.34 -14.26
C PHE A 301 14.96 -6.24 -14.62
N TYR A 302 13.85 -6.57 -15.28
CA TYR A 302 12.90 -5.56 -15.75
C TYR A 302 12.12 -4.97 -14.58
N THR A 303 11.77 -5.78 -13.57
CA THR A 303 11.19 -5.27 -12.32
C THR A 303 12.16 -4.34 -11.59
N ALA A 304 13.44 -4.69 -11.52
CA ALA A 304 14.45 -3.84 -10.89
C ALA A 304 14.65 -2.51 -11.64
N ILE A 305 14.66 -2.55 -12.98
CA ILE A 305 14.71 -1.35 -13.84
C ILE A 305 13.48 -0.48 -13.61
N ALA A 306 12.28 -1.06 -13.54
CA ALA A 306 11.05 -0.31 -13.24
C ALA A 306 11.13 0.37 -11.87
N CYS A 307 11.68 -0.30 -10.86
CA CYS A 307 11.90 0.28 -9.54
C CYS A 307 12.93 1.43 -9.58
N ALA A 308 14.01 1.28 -10.35
CA ALA A 308 15.00 2.35 -10.55
C ALA A 308 14.40 3.59 -11.22
N ASP A 309 13.51 3.39 -12.19
CA ASP A 309 12.81 4.50 -12.87
C ASP A 309 11.84 5.23 -11.93
N GLN A 310 11.07 4.48 -11.13
CA GLN A 310 10.18 5.07 -10.12
C GLN A 310 10.96 5.78 -9.01
N LEU A 311 12.11 5.23 -8.60
CA LEU A 311 12.97 5.87 -7.61
C LEU A 311 13.58 7.17 -8.15
N ALA A 312 13.91 7.24 -9.43
CA ALA A 312 14.35 8.47 -10.07
C ALA A 312 13.25 9.54 -10.07
N ALA A 313 12.00 9.16 -10.37
CA ALA A 313 10.87 10.07 -10.25
C ALA A 313 10.68 10.59 -8.81
N ALA A 314 10.85 9.70 -7.81
CA ALA A 314 10.78 10.10 -6.41
C ALA A 314 11.91 11.08 -6.03
N ILE A 315 13.15 10.82 -6.46
CA ILE A 315 14.27 11.76 -6.26
C ILE A 315 13.94 13.15 -6.82
N ALA A 316 13.40 13.23 -8.04
CA ALA A 316 13.03 14.50 -8.65
C ALA A 316 11.95 15.24 -7.86
N GLY A 317 10.96 14.52 -7.33
CA GLY A 317 9.87 15.10 -6.52
C GLY A 317 10.33 15.67 -5.18
N HIS A 318 11.44 15.19 -4.64
CA HIS A 318 11.98 15.59 -3.34
C HIS A 318 13.19 16.53 -3.44
N ALA A 319 13.56 17.01 -4.63
CA ALA A 319 14.75 17.85 -4.82
C ALA A 319 14.75 19.11 -3.92
N GLU A 320 13.58 19.70 -3.65
CA GLU A 320 13.42 20.89 -2.80
C GLU A 320 13.60 20.60 -1.30
N THR A 321 13.63 19.32 -0.89
CA THR A 321 13.83 18.89 0.50
C THR A 321 15.31 18.73 0.87
N TRP A 322 16.22 19.09 -0.04
CA TRP A 322 17.65 19.04 0.21
C TRP A 322 18.08 20.04 1.30
N VAL A 323 18.95 19.59 2.19
CA VAL A 323 19.55 20.41 3.24
C VAL A 323 21.06 20.27 3.15
N ASP A 324 21.77 21.41 3.05
CA ASP A 324 23.21 21.44 2.92
C ASP A 324 23.93 21.05 4.23
N ASP A 325 25.19 20.64 4.09
CA ASP A 325 26.04 20.31 5.23
C ASP A 325 26.16 21.48 6.20
N GLY A 326 25.98 21.22 7.50
CA GLY A 326 25.97 22.22 8.55
C GLY A 326 24.60 22.87 8.81
N MET A 327 23.60 22.60 7.97
CA MET A 327 22.20 22.99 8.18
C MET A 327 21.38 21.81 8.70
N ILE A 328 20.16 22.09 9.17
CA ILE A 328 19.19 21.07 9.60
C ILE A 328 17.85 21.29 8.93
N ALA A 329 17.13 20.21 8.62
CA ALA A 329 15.75 20.32 8.17
C ALA A 329 14.88 20.90 9.30
N ALA A 330 14.02 21.84 8.97
CA ALA A 330 13.07 22.44 9.89
C ALA A 330 11.66 22.47 9.30
N TYR A 331 10.67 22.50 10.18
CA TYR A 331 9.26 22.58 9.79
C TYR A 331 8.93 24.01 9.30
N PRO A 332 8.49 24.22 8.04
CA PRO A 332 8.33 25.57 7.51
C PRO A 332 7.32 26.45 8.29
N PRO A 333 6.18 25.94 8.77
CA PRO A 333 5.27 26.73 9.61
C PRO A 333 5.83 27.12 10.98
N ASP A 334 6.82 26.38 11.50
CA ASP A 334 7.51 26.70 12.75
C ASP A 334 8.99 26.26 12.67
N PRO A 335 9.89 27.14 12.17
CA PRO A 335 11.29 26.80 11.94
C PRO A 335 12.09 26.45 13.20
N ARG A 336 11.51 26.61 14.40
CA ARG A 336 12.10 26.17 15.67
C ARG A 336 12.06 24.65 15.82
N LEU A 337 11.18 23.97 15.08
CA LEU A 337 11.07 22.53 15.06
C LEU A 337 12.08 21.95 14.08
N GLU A 338 13.16 21.38 14.61
CA GLU A 338 14.20 20.71 13.85
C GLU A 338 13.85 19.22 13.63
N LEU A 339 13.99 18.79 12.38
CA LEU A 339 13.56 17.51 11.84
C LEU A 339 14.75 16.74 11.21
N PRO A 340 15.83 16.45 11.95
CA PRO A 340 16.99 15.75 11.41
C PRO A 340 16.60 14.40 10.79
N GLY A 341 17.14 14.12 9.60
CA GLY A 341 16.86 12.88 8.86
C GLY A 341 15.49 12.80 8.21
N GLN A 342 14.70 13.89 8.22
CA GLN A 342 13.46 14.02 7.44
C GLN A 342 13.65 14.90 6.20
N ASP A 343 14.90 15.04 5.75
CA ASP A 343 15.35 15.71 4.54
C ASP A 343 15.58 14.71 3.40
N PHE A 344 15.99 15.22 2.24
CA PHE A 344 16.33 14.38 1.08
C PHE A 344 17.31 13.25 1.43
N ARG A 345 18.39 13.54 2.19
CA ARG A 345 19.40 12.53 2.51
C ARG A 345 18.83 11.46 3.43
N GLY A 346 18.09 11.84 4.46
CA GLY A 346 17.42 10.88 5.34
C GLY A 346 16.47 9.93 4.62
N LEU A 347 15.84 10.40 3.52
CA LEU A 347 14.96 9.58 2.71
C LEU A 347 15.71 8.65 1.73
N PHE A 348 16.75 9.15 1.04
CA PHE A 348 17.34 8.43 -0.09
C PHE A 348 18.72 7.83 0.15
N GLU A 349 19.54 8.36 1.06
CA GLU A 349 20.96 7.96 1.14
C GLU A 349 21.14 6.48 1.44
N ALA A 350 20.51 5.98 2.52
CA ALA A 350 20.62 4.56 2.88
C ALA A 350 19.92 3.64 1.86
N PRO A 351 18.69 3.93 1.37
CA PRO A 351 18.06 3.12 0.33
C PRO A 351 18.86 3.06 -0.98
N LEU A 352 19.45 4.17 -1.45
CA LEU A 352 20.28 4.17 -2.67
C LEU A 352 21.56 3.36 -2.49
N LYS A 353 22.20 3.43 -1.31
CA LYS A 353 23.35 2.57 -0.97
C LYS A 353 22.98 1.09 -1.00
N ALA A 354 21.83 0.72 -0.45
CA ALA A 354 21.34 -0.65 -0.45
C ALA A 354 21.00 -1.14 -1.87
N PHE A 355 20.32 -0.32 -2.68
CA PHE A 355 20.02 -0.69 -4.06
C PHE A 355 21.30 -0.86 -4.90
N ARG A 356 22.28 0.04 -4.73
CA ARG A 356 23.61 -0.09 -5.35
C ARG A 356 24.31 -1.41 -5.00
N GLN A 357 24.16 -1.91 -3.77
CA GLN A 357 24.74 -3.19 -3.36
C GLN A 357 24.11 -4.39 -4.07
N SER A 358 22.80 -4.34 -4.36
CA SER A 358 22.11 -5.40 -5.11
C SER A 358 22.29 -5.27 -6.63
N ALA A 359 22.35 -4.04 -7.15
CA ALA A 359 22.44 -3.79 -8.60
C ALA A 359 23.86 -3.98 -9.17
N SER A 360 24.90 -3.97 -8.34
CA SER A 360 26.29 -4.02 -8.81
C SER A 360 26.67 -5.30 -9.57
N ASP A 361 25.97 -6.40 -9.32
CA ASP A 361 26.22 -7.67 -10.01
C ASP A 361 25.54 -7.71 -11.40
N TYR A 362 24.76 -6.68 -11.75
CA TYR A 362 23.90 -6.65 -12.94
C TYR A 362 24.14 -5.37 -13.76
N PRO A 363 25.08 -5.39 -14.73
CA PRO A 363 25.46 -4.22 -15.52
C PRO A 363 24.26 -3.48 -16.14
N ALA A 364 23.28 -4.19 -16.71
CA ALA A 364 22.09 -3.57 -17.31
C ALA A 364 21.30 -2.69 -16.31
N VAL A 365 21.17 -3.11 -15.05
CA VAL A 365 20.46 -2.35 -14.01
C VAL A 365 21.33 -1.20 -13.51
N ALA A 366 22.63 -1.44 -13.31
CA ALA A 366 23.58 -0.42 -12.91
C ALA A 366 23.66 0.73 -13.93
N ILE A 367 23.78 0.40 -15.22
CA ILE A 367 23.75 1.37 -16.34
C ILE A 367 22.46 2.17 -16.31
N ARG A 368 21.29 1.52 -16.15
CA ARG A 368 20.02 2.22 -16.09
C ARG A 368 19.93 3.20 -14.91
N MET A 369 20.43 2.81 -13.74
CA MET A 369 20.49 3.70 -12.57
C MET A 369 21.44 4.89 -12.82
N ILE A 370 22.61 4.66 -13.42
CA ILE A 370 23.57 5.71 -13.81
C ILE A 370 22.91 6.69 -14.79
N ASP A 371 22.24 6.18 -15.82
CA ASP A 371 21.48 6.98 -16.79
C ASP A 371 20.39 7.83 -16.11
N ASN A 372 19.68 7.24 -15.13
CA ASN A 372 18.68 7.97 -14.37
C ASN A 372 19.29 9.10 -13.55
N TYR A 373 20.43 8.90 -12.90
CA TYR A 373 21.14 9.99 -12.22
C TYR A 373 21.60 11.08 -13.20
N ALA A 374 22.11 10.73 -14.39
CA ALA A 374 22.48 11.71 -15.42
C ALA A 374 21.28 12.55 -15.87
N ARG A 375 20.14 11.89 -16.16
CA ARG A 375 18.87 12.54 -16.51
C ARG A 375 18.38 13.48 -15.40
N LEU A 376 18.50 13.06 -14.14
CA LEU A 376 18.14 13.88 -12.99
C LEU A 376 19.04 15.11 -12.86
N VAL A 377 20.35 14.95 -13.04
CA VAL A 377 21.28 16.08 -12.98
C VAL A 377 21.00 17.11 -14.07
N ALA A 378 20.69 16.67 -15.31
CA ALA A 378 20.28 17.57 -16.38
C ALA A 378 18.98 18.30 -16.03
N LEU A 379 17.93 17.55 -15.65
CA LEU A 379 16.61 18.09 -15.33
C LEU A 379 16.63 19.07 -14.15
N LEU A 380 17.39 18.78 -13.10
CA LEU A 380 17.45 19.58 -11.88
C LEU A 380 18.43 20.77 -12.02
N GLY A 381 19.43 20.66 -12.90
CA GLY A 381 20.31 21.78 -13.25
C GLY A 381 19.54 22.97 -13.82
N ASP A 382 18.64 22.71 -14.77
CA ASP A 382 17.77 23.73 -15.37
C ASP A 382 16.85 24.42 -14.35
N ARG A 383 16.55 23.75 -13.24
CA ARG A 383 15.64 24.23 -12.19
C ARG A 383 16.34 25.01 -11.08
N ARG A 384 17.65 25.31 -11.20
CA ARG A 384 18.45 25.98 -10.16
C ARG A 384 18.40 25.28 -8.80
N CYS A 385 18.41 23.95 -8.79
CA CYS A 385 18.52 23.16 -7.56
C CYS A 385 19.90 23.31 -6.90
N PRO A 386 20.03 22.98 -5.59
CA PRO A 386 21.32 23.07 -4.88
C PRO A 386 22.43 22.29 -5.59
N THR A 387 23.60 22.91 -5.77
CA THR A 387 24.77 22.28 -6.42
C THR A 387 25.24 21.05 -5.66
N ALA A 388 25.09 21.02 -4.34
CA ALA A 388 25.41 19.88 -3.49
C ALA A 388 24.52 18.67 -3.76
N LEU A 389 23.23 18.86 -4.10
CA LEU A 389 22.34 17.77 -4.53
C LEU A 389 22.84 17.16 -5.85
N LEU A 390 23.20 18.01 -6.82
CA LEU A 390 23.73 17.54 -8.11
C LEU A 390 25.04 16.76 -7.91
N ALA A 391 25.91 17.24 -7.02
CA ALA A 391 27.15 16.56 -6.65
C ALA A 391 26.88 15.21 -5.97
N PHE A 392 25.87 15.13 -5.10
CA PHE A 392 25.45 13.87 -4.46
C PHE A 392 24.96 12.83 -5.48
N LEU A 393 24.16 13.25 -6.47
CA LEU A 393 23.69 12.36 -7.54
C LEU A 393 24.85 11.86 -8.42
N ARG A 394 25.78 12.74 -8.78
CA ARG A 394 27.02 12.36 -9.49
C ARG A 394 27.86 11.37 -8.69
N ALA A 395 28.09 11.65 -7.40
CA ALA A 395 28.84 10.76 -6.52
C ALA A 395 28.17 9.38 -6.38
N SER A 396 26.83 9.35 -6.30
CA SER A 396 26.06 8.11 -6.26
C SER A 396 26.22 7.28 -7.54
N ALA A 397 26.28 7.93 -8.70
CA ALA A 397 26.53 7.27 -9.99
C ALA A 397 27.96 6.72 -10.10
N VAL A 398 28.98 7.50 -9.69
CA VAL A 398 30.37 7.06 -9.66
C VAL A 398 30.54 5.85 -8.74
N ASN A 399 29.99 5.90 -7.52
CA ASN A 399 30.06 4.79 -6.58
C ASN A 399 29.37 3.51 -7.09
N LEU A 400 28.33 3.65 -7.92
CA LEU A 400 27.67 2.51 -8.57
C LEU A 400 28.49 1.96 -9.74
N HIS A 401 29.02 2.85 -10.58
CA HIS A 401 29.94 2.49 -11.66
C HIS A 401 31.11 1.69 -11.12
N ASP A 402 31.83 2.22 -10.12
CA ASP A 402 33.04 1.59 -9.58
C ASP A 402 32.75 0.23 -8.97
N HIS A 403 31.63 0.11 -8.25
CA HIS A 403 31.22 -1.17 -7.67
C HIS A 403 30.82 -2.19 -8.73
N ALA A 404 30.08 -1.79 -9.76
CA ALA A 404 29.67 -2.68 -10.83
C ALA A 404 30.86 -3.11 -11.71
N ALA A 405 31.74 -2.16 -12.07
CA ALA A 405 32.94 -2.42 -12.86
C ALA A 405 33.93 -3.36 -12.14
N ALA A 406 33.99 -3.29 -10.80
CA ALA A 406 34.78 -4.22 -9.99
C ALA A 406 34.19 -5.64 -9.93
N ARG A 407 32.88 -5.79 -10.19
CA ARG A 407 32.16 -7.09 -10.12
C ARG A 407 32.09 -7.79 -11.47
N THR A 408 31.99 -7.05 -12.58
CA THR A 408 31.88 -7.67 -13.91
C THR A 408 33.23 -8.19 -14.43
N GLY A 409 33.21 -9.41 -14.95
CA GLY A 409 34.37 -10.01 -15.62
C GLY A 409 34.49 -9.62 -17.09
N PHE A 410 33.40 -9.23 -17.74
CA PHE A 410 33.36 -8.95 -19.17
C PHE A 410 33.84 -7.52 -19.46
N VAL A 411 34.66 -7.34 -20.51
CA VAL A 411 35.21 -6.02 -20.86
C VAL A 411 34.14 -5.12 -21.46
N GLY A 412 33.28 -5.65 -22.34
CA GLY A 412 32.21 -4.85 -22.96
C GLY A 412 31.25 -4.23 -21.95
N ASP A 413 30.90 -4.97 -20.88
CA ASP A 413 30.05 -4.42 -19.81
C ASP A 413 30.73 -3.26 -19.06
N ARG A 414 32.06 -3.31 -18.90
CA ARG A 414 32.83 -2.22 -18.28
C ARG A 414 32.86 -0.99 -19.18
N ASP A 415 33.01 -1.20 -20.49
CA ASP A 415 32.96 -0.12 -21.49
C ASP A 415 31.57 0.53 -21.52
N ASP A 416 30.50 -0.27 -21.45
CA ASP A 416 29.12 0.22 -21.39
C ASP A 416 28.83 1.01 -20.10
N LEU A 417 29.33 0.54 -18.95
CA LEU A 417 29.25 1.26 -17.67
C LEU A 417 29.98 2.61 -17.76
N ALA A 418 31.19 2.64 -18.32
CA ALA A 418 31.96 3.85 -18.52
C ALA A 418 31.26 4.83 -19.48
N ALA A 419 30.68 4.30 -20.57
CA ALA A 419 29.90 5.07 -21.53
C ALA A 419 28.65 5.70 -20.89
N ALA A 420 27.95 4.96 -20.00
CA ALA A 420 26.82 5.50 -19.24
C ALA A 420 27.24 6.66 -18.33
N LEU A 421 28.38 6.53 -17.63
CA LEU A 421 28.91 7.61 -16.79
C LEU A 421 29.33 8.84 -17.63
N GLY A 422 29.80 8.62 -18.86
CA GLY A 422 30.13 9.68 -19.81
C GLY A 422 28.94 10.54 -20.27
N ARG A 423 27.69 10.10 -20.05
CA ARG A 423 26.47 10.85 -20.43
C ARG A 423 26.10 11.96 -19.45
N PHE A 424 26.82 12.09 -18.34
CA PHE A 424 26.58 13.18 -17.40
C PHE A 424 26.87 14.53 -18.08
N PRO A 425 26.03 15.57 -17.86
CA PRO A 425 26.29 16.90 -18.39
C PRO A 425 27.67 17.37 -17.93
N GLN A 426 28.48 17.95 -18.83
CA GLN A 426 29.75 18.52 -18.43
C GLN A 426 29.50 19.81 -17.62
N PRO A 427 30.40 20.19 -16.71
CA PRO A 427 30.27 21.43 -15.93
C PRO A 427 30.08 22.69 -16.79
N GLU A 428 30.55 22.65 -18.05
CA GLU A 428 30.50 23.75 -19.02
C GLU A 428 29.15 23.84 -19.77
N ASP A 429 28.28 22.83 -19.67
CA ASP A 429 26.98 22.77 -20.38
C ASP A 429 25.79 23.29 -19.54
N ALA A 430 26.04 23.80 -18.32
CA ALA A 430 25.00 24.39 -17.47
C ALA A 430 24.81 25.88 -17.82
N PRO A 431 23.57 26.34 -18.11
CA PRO A 431 23.28 27.72 -18.53
C PRO A 431 23.51 28.79 -17.45
#